data_AF-A0A966BJP2-F1
#
_entry.id   AF-A0A966BJP2-F1
#
_cell.length_a   1.000
_cell.length_b   1.000
_cell.length_c   1.000
_cell.angle_alpha   90.00
_cell.angle_beta   90.00
_cell.angle_gamma   90.00
#
_symmetry.space_group_name_H-M   'P 1'
#
loop_
_entity.id
_entity.type
_entity.pdbx_description
1 polymer ?
#
loop_
_entity_poly.entity_id
_entity_poly.type
_entity_poly.pdbx_seq_one_letter_code
_entity_poly.pdbx_strand_id
1 'polypeptide(L)' 'MPALWLYEKSGSQQGFARLLLQAGHFSMNHSLVSCFEGKNYLLIPVELEEGNSDYDLARFHTIEQV' A
#
# COMPACT_ATOMS: atom_id res chain seq x y z
N MET A 1 -3.60 11.80 0.94
CA MET A 1 -4.36 11.11 -0.13
C MET A 1 -5.00 9.88 0.50
N PRO A 2 -6.33 9.73 0.46
CA PRO A 2 -6.98 8.58 1.07
C PRO A 2 -6.67 7.30 0.28
N ALA A 3 -6.43 6.22 0.99
CA ALA A 3 -6.18 4.88 0.45
C ALA A 3 -6.80 3.86 1.41
N LEU A 4 -7.27 2.73 0.88
CA LEU A 4 -7.76 1.62 1.71
C LEU A 4 -6.68 0.55 1.83
N TRP A 5 -6.27 0.25 3.06
CA TRP A 5 -5.37 -0.87 3.33
C TRP A 5 -6.19 -2.18 3.35
N LEU A 6 -5.82 -3.13 2.50
CA LEU A 6 -6.49 -4.42 2.41
C LEU A 6 -5.84 -5.42 3.36
N TYR A 7 -6.62 -6.00 4.26
CA TYR A 7 -6.16 -7.09 5.12
C TYR A 7 -5.98 -8.35 4.28
N GLU A 8 -4.75 -8.84 4.20
CA GLU A 8 -4.50 -10.19 3.70
C GLU A 8 -4.54 -11.18 4.88
N LYS A 9 -5.20 -12.32 4.68
CA LYS A 9 -5.48 -13.30 5.74
C LYS A 9 -4.17 -13.71 6.44
N SER A 10 -4.11 -13.56 7.76
CA SER A 10 -2.91 -13.76 8.57
C SER A 10 -2.21 -15.09 8.26
N GLY A 11 -0.96 -15.00 7.79
CA GLY A 11 -0.08 -16.15 7.58
C GLY A 11 0.85 -16.08 6.37
N SER A 12 0.58 -15.23 5.36
CA SER A 12 1.29 -15.34 4.07
C SER A 12 2.30 -14.23 3.74
N GLN A 13 2.20 -13.01 4.26
CA GLN A 13 3.12 -11.93 3.83
C GLN A 13 3.44 -10.90 4.92
N GLN A 14 4.32 -11.25 5.86
CA GLN A 14 4.97 -10.23 6.68
C GLN A 14 5.79 -9.30 5.76
N GLY A 15 5.67 -7.99 5.93
CA GLY A 15 6.48 -7.00 5.20
C GLY A 15 5.89 -6.50 3.88
N PHE A 16 4.64 -6.85 3.55
CA PHE A 16 3.92 -6.28 2.42
C PHE A 16 2.54 -5.75 2.82
N ALA A 17 2.06 -4.77 2.06
CA ALA A 17 0.71 -4.25 2.11
C ALA A 17 0.13 -4.16 0.71
N ARG A 18 -1.18 -4.36 0.59
CA ARG A 18 -1.94 -4.00 -0.60
C ARG A 18 -2.84 -2.82 -0.30
N LEU A 19 -2.74 -1.80 -1.15
CA LEU A 19 -3.54 -0.59 -1.04
C LEU A 19 -4.44 -0.45 -2.26
N LEU A 20 -5.68 -0.07 -2.02
CA LEU A 20 -6.57 0.46 -3.03
C LEU A 20 -6.46 1.98 -3.01
N LEU A 21 -5.95 2.54 -4.11
CA LEU A 21 -5.70 3.95 -4.33
C LEU A 21 -6.71 4.51 -5.33
N GLN A 22 -6.80 5.84 -5.38
CA GLN A 22 -7.46 6.51 -6.50
C GLN A 22 -6.75 6.18 -7.82
N ALA A 23 -7.51 6.04 -8.91
CA ALA A 23 -6.96 5.75 -10.23
C ALA A 23 -5.86 6.74 -10.65
N GLY A 24 -4.76 6.21 -11.19
CA GLY A 24 -3.62 6.97 -11.68
C GLY A 24 -2.74 7.58 -10.58
N HIS A 25 -2.95 7.23 -9.32
CA HIS A 25 -2.16 7.75 -8.20
C HIS A 25 -1.03 6.82 -7.77
N PHE A 26 -0.99 5.58 -8.27
CA PHE A 26 0.17 4.73 -8.07
C PHE A 26 1.42 5.30 -8.77
N SER A 27 2.56 5.28 -8.07
CA SER A 27 3.86 5.66 -8.63
C SER A 27 4.96 4.78 -8.06
N MET A 28 5.81 4.23 -8.94
CA MET A 28 6.98 3.46 -8.51
C MET A 28 8.08 4.32 -7.89
N ASN A 29 8.02 5.63 -8.05
CA ASN A 29 9.07 6.53 -7.59
C ASN A 29 8.74 7.19 -6.24
N HIS A 30 7.52 7.03 -5.74
CA HIS A 30 7.05 7.72 -4.54
C HIS A 30 6.69 6.72 -3.45
N SER A 31 7.39 6.80 -2.32
CA SER A 31 6.99 6.11 -1.09
C SER A 31 5.83 6.84 -0.42
N LEU A 32 5.06 6.10 0.38
CA LEU A 32 3.96 6.64 1.18
C LEU A 32 4.25 6.46 2.66
N VAL A 33 3.84 7.41 3.48
CA VAL A 33 3.82 7.27 4.94
C VAL A 33 2.37 7.05 5.36
N SER A 34 2.13 6.03 6.19
CA SER A 34 0.80 5.68 6.67
C SER A 34 0.82 5.35 8.15
N CYS A 35 -0.28 5.63 8.85
CA CYS A 35 -0.52 5.15 10.21
C CYS A 35 -1.63 4.10 10.16
N PHE A 36 -1.32 2.88 10.61
CA PHE A 36 -2.21 1.74 10.60
C PHE A 36 -2.12 0.98 11.92
N GLU A 37 -3.27 0.70 12.55
CA GLU A 37 -3.35 0.07 13.87
C GLU A 37 -2.47 0.73 14.95
N GLY A 38 -2.32 2.07 14.88
CA GLY A 38 -1.53 2.85 15.84
C GLY A 38 -0.02 2.82 15.60
N LYS A 39 0.44 2.21 14.51
CA LYS A 39 1.85 2.14 14.11
C LYS A 39 2.09 2.95 12.83
N ASN A 40 3.25 3.56 12.74
CA ASN A 40 3.68 4.28 11.54
C ASN A 40 4.44 3.35 10.61
N TYR A 41 4.16 3.45 9.31
CA TYR A 41 4.79 2.66 8.27
C TYR A 41 5.27 3.54 7.13
N LEU A 42 6.48 3.26 6.66
CA LEU A 42 6.95 3.66 5.34
C LEU A 42 6.61 2.55 4.34
N LEU A 43 5.88 2.90 3.30
CA LEU A 43 5.42 2.02 2.24
C LEU A 43 6.26 2.25 0.99
N ILE A 44 7.01 1.24 0.57
CA ILE A 44 7.84 1.30 -0.63
C ILE A 44 7.08 0.62 -1.78
N PRO A 45 6.81 1.32 -2.90
CA PRO A 45 6.02 0.74 -4.00
C PRO A 45 6.74 -0.46 -4.63
N VAL A 46 5.98 -1.51 -4.93
CA VAL A 46 6.49 -2.78 -5.52
C VAL A 46 5.91 -2.98 -6.91
N GLU A 47 4.59 -2.88 -7.06
CA GLU A 47 3.92 -3.06 -8.35
C GLU A 47 2.50 -2.49 -8.33
N LEU A 48 2.01 -2.13 -9.52
CA LEU A 48 0.59 -1.93 -9.79
C LEU A 48 0.01 -3.30 -10.16
N GLU A 49 -0.78 -3.89 -9.27
CA GLU A 49 -1.42 -5.19 -9.51
C GLU A 49 -2.60 -5.04 -10.47
N GLU A 50 -3.37 -3.95 -10.33
CA GLU A 50 -4.51 -3.63 -11.20
C GLU A 50 -4.65 -2.12 -11.35
N GLY A 51 -4.76 -1.63 -12.58
CA GLY A 51 -5.05 -0.21 -12.86
C GLY A 51 -6.33 -0.09 -13.67
N ASN A 52 -7.35 0.54 -13.10
CA ASN A 52 -8.66 0.75 -13.72
C ASN A 52 -9.00 2.25 -13.77
N SER A 53 -10.13 2.60 -14.40
CA SER A 53 -10.65 3.97 -14.39
C SER A 53 -11.04 4.47 -13.00
N ASP A 54 -11.36 3.53 -12.10
CA ASP A 54 -11.98 3.83 -10.82
C ASP A 54 -11.00 3.72 -9.65
N TYR A 55 -9.99 2.85 -9.77
CA TYR A 55 -8.99 2.61 -8.74
C TYR A 55 -7.69 2.03 -9.29
N ASP A 56 -6.63 2.17 -8.50
CA ASP A 56 -5.39 1.41 -8.63
C ASP A 56 -5.29 0.45 -7.44
N LEU A 57 -5.11 -0.84 -7.68
CA LEU A 57 -4.69 -1.81 -6.67
C LEU A 57 -3.19 -1.99 -6.77
N ALA A 58 -2.48 -1.66 -5.69
CA ALA A 58 -1.03 -1.66 -5.70
C ALA A 58 -0.44 -2.33 -4.47
N ARG A 59 0.73 -2.93 -4.65
CA ARG A 59 1.48 -3.61 -3.61
C ARG A 59 2.67 -2.79 -3.17
N PHE A 60 2.92 -2.80 -1.87
CA PHE A 60 3.99 -2.07 -1.22
C PHE A 60 4.73 -2.96 -0.23
N HIS A 61 6.03 -2.76 -0.07
CA HIS A 61 6.76 -3.23 1.10
C HIS A 61 6.45 -2.34 2.31
N THR A 62 6.30 -2.93 3.49
CA THR A 62 6.05 -2.20 4.74
C THR A 62 7.30 -2.16 5.60
N ILE A 63 7.68 -0.96 6.05
CA ILE A 63 8.75 -0.74 7.04
C ILE A 63 8.12 -0.01 8.23
N GLU A 64 8.00 -0.69 9.36
CA GLU A 64 7.54 -0.06 10.61
C GLU A 64 8.55 1.00 11.04
N GLN A 65 8.07 2.21 11.31
CA GLN A 65 8.88 3.33 11.79
C GLN A 65 8.77 3.43 13.31
N VAL A 66 9.91 3.56 13.98
CA VAL A 66 10.03 3.67 15.44
C VAL A 66 9.70 5.08 15.91
#